data_AF-A0A384HLM1-F1
#
_entry.id   AF-A0A384HLM1-F1
#
_cell.length_a   1.000
_cell.length_b   1.000
_cell.length_c   1.000
_cell.angle_alpha   90.00
_cell.angle_beta   90.00
_cell.angle_gamma   90.00
#
_symmetry.space_group_name_H-M   'P 1'
#
loop_
_entity.id
_entity.type
_entity.pdbx_description
1 polymer ?
#
loop_
_entity_poly.entity_id
_entity_poly.type
_entity_poly.pdbx_seq_one_letter_code
_entity_poly.pdbx_strand_id
1 'polypeptide(L)'
;MPVLFCKPDALDGPHSTVRGHRAAGFYAALAAQCAGEGPEGLVEPWRTSARRAATQIAERAQTEEAFRGAVVTPDAAAERLRQAGRLLADGPEQTRGVVRRAVRLLGFEVEAERRVVLGEGGVEAVYGGATTTVEFERVRADLVDYLASDPVEVWLLSGRQDPCVLQWWKTYVRHMLLDRKPGEYLLRNLVHVCDGPDAAYLAGLLRG
;
A
#
# COMPACT_ATOMS: atom_id res chain seq x y z
N MET A 1 -14.76 7.94 1.92
CA MET A 1 -14.20 6.80 2.68
C MET A 1 -13.20 6.11 1.77
N PRO A 2 -11.91 6.07 2.12
CA PRO A 2 -10.92 5.40 1.28
C PRO A 2 -11.19 3.90 1.21
N VAL A 3 -10.91 3.32 0.05
CA VAL A 3 -10.92 1.87 -0.17
C VAL A 3 -9.51 1.44 -0.52
N LEU A 4 -9.07 0.35 0.09
CA LEU A 4 -7.81 -0.30 -0.24
C LEU A 4 -8.10 -1.73 -0.68
N PHE A 5 -7.20 -2.33 -1.44
CA PHE A 5 -7.15 -3.78 -1.44
C PHE A 5 -5.73 -4.34 -1.46
N CYS A 6 -5.55 -5.43 -0.73
CA CYS A 6 -4.34 -6.26 -0.77
C CYS A 6 -4.43 -7.23 -1.95
N LYS A 7 -3.36 -7.26 -2.74
CA LYS A 7 -3.25 -8.13 -3.93
C LYS A 7 -2.87 -9.57 -3.52
N PRO A 8 -3.06 -10.56 -4.40
CA PRO A 8 -2.82 -11.97 -4.07
C PRO A 8 -1.40 -12.24 -3.55
N ASP A 9 -0.40 -11.54 -4.10
CA ASP A 9 1.01 -11.65 -3.68
C ASP A 9 1.23 -11.35 -2.19
N ALA A 10 0.43 -10.46 -1.60
CA ALA A 10 0.53 -10.07 -0.20
C ALA A 10 -0.28 -10.98 0.74
N LEU A 11 -1.15 -11.82 0.17
CA LEU A 11 -2.05 -12.71 0.90
C LEU A 11 -1.45 -14.12 0.95
N ASP A 12 -1.45 -14.81 -0.19
CA ASP A 12 -1.04 -16.22 -0.30
C ASP A 12 0.08 -16.42 -1.32
N GLY A 13 0.53 -15.36 -2.00
CA GLY A 13 1.56 -15.44 -3.02
C GLY A 13 3.01 -15.33 -2.50
N PRO A 14 3.98 -15.05 -3.39
CA PRO A 14 5.42 -15.07 -3.08
C PRO A 14 5.87 -14.05 -2.03
N HIS A 15 5.06 -13.04 -1.75
CA HIS A 15 5.33 -11.98 -0.79
C HIS A 15 4.35 -12.00 0.38
N SER A 16 3.70 -13.13 0.64
CA SER A 16 2.76 -13.34 1.76
C SER A 16 3.42 -13.18 3.13
N THR A 17 4.74 -13.36 3.20
CA THR A 17 5.51 -13.13 4.43
C THR A 17 6.67 -12.17 4.22
N VAL A 18 7.06 -11.50 5.29
CA VAL A 18 8.22 -10.60 5.36
C VAL A 18 8.98 -10.86 6.66
N ARG A 19 10.30 -10.66 6.65
CA ARG A 19 11.10 -10.74 7.90
C ARG A 19 10.71 -9.60 8.83
N GLY A 20 10.59 -9.88 10.13
CA GLY A 20 10.12 -8.87 11.08
C GLY A 20 11.07 -7.68 11.23
N HIS A 21 12.39 -7.83 11.08
CA HIS A 21 13.31 -6.68 11.02
C HIS A 21 13.03 -5.75 9.82
N ARG A 22 12.58 -6.31 8.69
CA ARG A 22 12.23 -5.55 7.48
C ARG A 22 10.90 -4.84 7.66
N ALA A 23 9.92 -5.49 8.30
CA ALA A 23 8.68 -4.84 8.73
C ALA A 23 8.92 -3.73 9.77
N ALA A 24 9.87 -3.91 10.70
CA ALA A 24 10.28 -2.88 11.64
C ALA A 24 10.95 -1.69 10.93
N GLY A 25 11.82 -1.96 9.97
CA GLY A 25 12.41 -0.92 9.10
C GLY A 25 11.34 -0.14 8.33
N PHE A 26 10.32 -0.82 7.81
CA PHE A 26 9.17 -0.19 7.17
C PHE A 26 8.38 0.73 8.11
N TYR A 27 8.08 0.29 9.33
CA TYR A 27 7.40 1.15 10.31
C TYR A 27 8.26 2.33 10.73
N ALA A 28 9.57 2.14 10.94
CA ALA A 28 10.48 3.24 11.27
C ALA A 28 10.54 4.29 10.16
N ALA A 29 10.56 3.86 8.90
CA ALA A 29 10.56 4.76 7.75
C ALA A 29 9.25 5.54 7.60
N LEU A 30 8.10 4.88 7.79
CA LEU A 30 6.80 5.57 7.83
C LEU A 30 6.71 6.55 9.00
N ALA A 31 7.26 6.19 10.16
CA ALA A 31 7.28 7.09 11.31
C ALA A 31 8.09 8.36 11.01
N ALA A 32 9.27 8.21 10.41
CA ALA A 32 10.11 9.34 10.01
C ALA A 32 9.42 10.23 8.96
N GLN A 33 8.70 9.63 8.01
CA GLN A 33 7.86 10.38 7.05
C GLN A 33 6.76 11.17 7.76
N CYS A 34 6.06 10.55 8.71
CA CYS A 34 4.99 11.22 9.45
C CYS A 34 5.50 12.39 10.29
N ALA A 35 6.67 12.23 10.91
CA ALA A 35 7.30 13.25 11.75
C ALA A 35 8.05 14.34 10.95
N GLY A 36 8.18 14.20 9.63
CA GLY A 36 8.95 15.14 8.80
C GLY A 36 10.47 15.06 9.02
N GLU A 37 10.97 13.96 9.61
CA GLU A 37 12.39 13.76 9.96
C GLU A 37 13.24 13.32 8.76
N GLY A 38 12.61 12.82 7.71
CA GLY A 38 13.29 12.25 6.55
C GLY A 38 13.95 10.88 6.82
N PRO A 39 14.44 10.19 5.78
CA PRO A 39 15.00 8.83 5.92
C PRO A 39 16.40 8.76 6.56
N GLU A 40 17.08 9.88 6.79
CA GLU A 40 18.51 9.95 7.14
C GLU A 40 18.84 9.21 8.45
N GLY A 41 17.95 9.29 9.44
CA GLY A 41 18.10 8.62 10.74
C GLY A 41 17.93 7.10 10.71
N LEU A 42 17.54 6.51 9.57
CA LEU A 42 17.37 5.07 9.42
C LEU A 42 18.72 4.36 9.21
N VAL A 43 18.78 3.09 9.60
CA VAL A 43 19.94 2.21 9.31
C VAL A 43 19.84 1.61 7.91
N GLU A 44 20.96 1.23 7.31
CA GLU A 44 20.95 0.45 6.06
C GLU A 44 20.45 -0.98 6.31
N PRO A 45 19.77 -1.61 5.33
CA PRO A 45 19.44 -1.10 3.98
C PRO A 45 18.16 -0.23 3.93
N TRP A 46 17.50 -0.02 5.06
CA TRP A 46 16.17 0.63 5.12
C TRP A 46 16.22 2.09 4.66
N ARG A 47 17.29 2.80 4.99
CA ARG A 47 17.51 4.19 4.55
C ARG A 47 17.43 4.32 3.02
N THR A 48 18.11 3.43 2.28
CA THR A 48 18.14 3.50 0.82
C THR A 48 16.74 3.33 0.22
N SER A 49 15.99 2.31 0.64
CA SER A 49 14.62 2.10 0.17
C SER A 49 13.66 3.22 0.59
N ALA A 50 13.79 3.70 1.83
CA ALA A 50 12.99 4.81 2.34
C ALA A 50 13.24 6.11 1.57
N ARG A 51 14.49 6.38 1.18
CA ARG A 51 14.84 7.53 0.34
C ARG A 51 14.17 7.45 -1.03
N ARG A 52 14.18 6.28 -1.68
CA ARG A 52 13.48 6.08 -2.96
C ARG A 52 11.97 6.33 -2.83
N ALA A 53 11.37 5.85 -1.74
CA ALA A 53 9.96 6.10 -1.47
C ALA A 53 9.68 7.60 -1.26
N ALA A 54 10.46 8.27 -0.43
CA ALA A 54 10.32 9.70 -0.14
C ALA A 54 10.52 10.57 -1.41
N THR A 55 11.53 10.26 -2.23
CA THR A 55 11.75 10.92 -3.52
C THR A 55 10.55 10.76 -4.43
N GLN A 56 10.02 9.54 -4.59
CA GLN A 56 8.85 9.31 -5.44
C GLN A 56 7.61 10.06 -4.92
N ILE A 57 7.40 10.12 -3.60
CA ILE A 57 6.31 10.89 -2.99
C ILE A 57 6.48 12.38 -3.32
N ALA A 58 7.68 12.93 -3.15
CA ALA A 58 7.97 14.33 -3.42
C ALA A 58 7.79 14.69 -4.90
N GLU A 59 8.21 13.81 -5.81
CA GLU A 59 8.01 13.97 -7.26
C GLU A 59 6.53 13.95 -7.63
N ARG A 60 5.77 12.95 -7.16
CA ARG A 60 4.33 12.85 -7.45
C ARG A 60 3.52 13.98 -6.82
N ALA A 61 3.90 14.45 -5.64
CA ALA A 61 3.27 15.61 -5.01
C ALA A 61 3.38 16.88 -5.87
N GLN A 62 4.30 16.97 -6.83
CA GLN A 62 4.36 18.14 -7.73
C GLN A 62 3.24 18.16 -8.75
N THR A 63 2.70 17.00 -9.15
CA THR A 63 1.73 16.89 -10.25
C THR A 63 0.39 16.28 -9.83
N GLU A 64 0.33 15.58 -8.70
CA GLU A 64 -0.83 14.80 -8.27
C GLU A 64 -1.34 15.25 -6.90
N GLU A 65 -2.59 15.71 -6.86
CA GLU A 65 -3.26 16.15 -5.62
C GLU A 65 -3.35 15.02 -4.58
N ALA A 66 -3.52 13.76 -5.03
CA ALA A 66 -3.58 12.59 -4.15
C ALA A 66 -2.31 12.37 -3.30
N PHE A 67 -1.19 13.03 -3.63
CA PHE A 67 0.06 12.98 -2.86
C PHE A 67 0.29 14.21 -1.97
N ARG A 68 -0.54 15.25 -2.09
CA ARG A 68 -0.42 16.49 -1.33
C ARG A 68 -1.33 16.46 -0.11
N GLY A 69 -0.79 16.84 1.04
CA GLY A 69 -1.54 16.93 2.29
C GLY A 69 -0.63 16.72 3.49
N ALA A 70 -1.23 16.44 4.64
CA ALA A 70 -0.51 16.32 5.91
C ALA A 70 -1.11 15.23 6.80
N VAL A 71 -0.25 14.67 7.66
CA VAL A 71 -0.71 13.79 8.74
C VAL A 71 -1.40 14.64 9.80
N VAL A 72 -2.63 14.30 10.18
CA VAL A 72 -3.42 15.08 11.16
C VAL A 72 -2.81 15.07 12.56
N THR A 73 -2.18 13.97 12.96
CA THR A 73 -1.47 13.83 14.25
C THR A 73 -0.10 13.18 14.01
N PRO A 74 0.88 13.94 13.46
CA PRO A 74 2.14 13.39 12.95
C PRO A 74 2.93 12.66 14.05
N ASP A 75 3.12 13.31 15.20
CA ASP A 75 3.89 12.74 16.31
C ASP A 75 3.24 11.49 16.90
N ALA A 76 1.91 11.49 17.05
CA ALA A 76 1.18 10.34 17.57
C ALA A 76 1.19 9.16 16.60
N ALA A 77 1.11 9.40 15.28
CA ALA A 77 1.27 8.36 14.28
C ALA A 77 2.70 7.80 14.27
N ALA A 78 3.71 8.69 14.29
CA ALA A 78 5.12 8.31 14.32
C ALA A 78 5.46 7.47 15.55
N GLU A 79 5.01 7.88 16.74
CA GLU A 79 5.28 7.13 17.98
C GLU A 79 4.61 5.75 17.97
N ARG A 80 3.34 5.65 17.55
CA ARG A 80 2.64 4.37 17.39
C ARG A 80 3.39 3.42 16.45
N LEU A 81 3.90 3.93 15.32
CA LEU A 81 4.70 3.18 14.36
C LEU A 81 6.04 2.71 14.95
N ARG A 82 6.78 3.60 15.63
CA ARG A 82 8.05 3.26 16.30
C ARG A 82 7.86 2.19 17.35
N GLN A 83 6.85 2.33 18.20
CA GLN A 83 6.52 1.33 19.22
C GLN A 83 6.16 -0.02 18.60
N ALA A 84 5.34 -0.03 17.55
CA ALA A 84 5.00 -1.26 16.85
C ALA A 84 6.22 -1.95 16.24
N GLY A 85 7.17 -1.19 15.69
CA GLY A 85 8.42 -1.72 15.14
C GLY A 85 9.31 -2.39 16.19
N ARG A 86 9.40 -1.81 17.40
CA ARG A 86 10.19 -2.37 18.51
C ARG A 86 9.64 -3.70 19.05
N LEU A 87 8.38 -4.01 18.77
CA LEU A 87 7.71 -5.23 19.24
C LEU A 87 7.83 -6.39 18.23
N LEU A 88 8.37 -6.15 17.04
CA LEU A 88 8.54 -7.20 16.03
C LEU A 88 9.77 -8.06 16.34
N ALA A 89 9.58 -9.38 16.32
CA ALA A 89 10.69 -10.33 16.38
C ALA A 89 11.33 -10.49 14.99
N ASP A 90 12.51 -11.10 14.92
CA ASP A 90 13.21 -11.33 13.63
C ASP A 90 12.55 -12.40 12.73
N GLY A 91 11.51 -13.07 13.26
CA GLY A 91 10.78 -14.13 12.58
C GLY A 91 9.97 -13.67 11.36
N PRO A 92 9.36 -14.62 10.63
CA PRO A 92 8.44 -14.31 9.55
C PRO A 92 7.16 -13.67 10.10
N GLU A 93 6.77 -12.55 9.49
CA GLU A 93 5.53 -11.82 9.73
C GLU A 93 4.63 -11.94 8.50
N GLN A 94 3.32 -12.04 8.71
CA GLN A 94 2.35 -12.02 7.62
C GLN A 94 2.31 -10.62 6.99
N THR A 95 2.61 -10.51 5.70
CA THR A 95 2.67 -9.22 4.98
C THR A 95 1.35 -8.48 5.07
N ARG A 96 0.23 -9.17 4.84
CA ARG A 96 -1.13 -8.65 5.09
C ARG A 96 -1.26 -8.01 6.49
N GLY A 97 -0.80 -8.70 7.52
CA GLY A 97 -0.85 -8.23 8.91
C GLY A 97 -0.01 -6.97 9.13
N VAL A 98 1.20 -6.94 8.57
CA VAL A 98 2.10 -5.78 8.63
C VAL A 98 1.48 -4.55 7.97
N VAL A 99 0.99 -4.70 6.74
CA VAL A 99 0.43 -3.56 5.99
C VAL A 99 -0.89 -3.08 6.60
N ARG A 100 -1.76 -3.99 7.08
CA ARG A 100 -3.00 -3.66 7.80
C ARG A 100 -2.72 -2.94 9.12
N ARG A 101 -1.71 -3.39 9.88
CA ARG A 101 -1.32 -2.77 11.13
C ARG A 101 -0.80 -1.34 10.89
N ALA A 102 0.01 -1.11 9.86
CA ALA A 102 0.45 0.24 9.50
C ALA A 102 -0.73 1.19 9.23
N VAL A 103 -1.74 0.77 8.47
CA VAL A 103 -2.96 1.58 8.22
C VAL A 103 -3.61 2.04 9.53
N ARG A 104 -3.74 1.14 10.51
CA ARG A 104 -4.29 1.48 11.84
C ARG A 104 -3.41 2.44 12.63
N LEU A 105 -2.10 2.21 12.60
CA LEU A 105 -1.12 3.07 13.30
C LEU A 105 -1.06 4.48 12.69
N LEU A 106 -1.40 4.63 11.40
CA LEU A 106 -1.55 5.91 10.73
C LEU A 106 -2.86 6.65 11.09
N GLY A 107 -3.77 6.02 11.85
CA GLY A 107 -5.01 6.64 12.32
C GLY A 107 -6.24 6.37 11.43
N PHE A 108 -6.18 5.35 10.58
CA PHE A 108 -7.37 4.83 9.89
C PHE A 108 -7.99 3.67 10.67
N GLU A 109 -9.30 3.50 10.53
CA GLU A 109 -10.03 2.35 11.04
C GLU A 109 -10.50 1.48 9.88
N VAL A 110 -10.53 0.16 10.09
CA VAL A 110 -11.05 -0.80 9.09
C VAL A 110 -12.49 -1.09 9.46
N GLU A 111 -13.42 -0.44 8.75
CA GLU A 111 -14.86 -0.55 8.98
C GLU A 111 -15.43 -1.86 8.45
N ALA A 112 -14.94 -2.30 7.30
CA ALA A 112 -15.31 -3.55 6.69
C ALA A 112 -14.11 -4.17 5.97
N GLU A 113 -14.03 -5.49 5.99
CA GLU A 113 -13.08 -6.26 5.19
C GLU A 113 -13.79 -7.44 4.53
N ARG A 114 -13.50 -7.69 3.25
CA ARG A 114 -14.02 -8.85 2.52
C ARG A 114 -12.97 -9.37 1.56
N ARG A 115 -12.87 -10.69 1.49
CA ARG A 115 -12.09 -11.38 0.45
C ARG A 115 -12.99 -11.60 -0.77
N VAL A 116 -12.57 -11.15 -1.94
CA VAL A 116 -13.36 -11.20 -3.19
C VAL A 116 -12.49 -11.66 -4.35
N VAL A 117 -13.10 -12.33 -5.32
CA VAL A 117 -12.51 -12.60 -6.63
C VAL A 117 -13.12 -11.58 -7.59
N LEU A 118 -12.29 -10.76 -8.24
CA LEU A 118 -12.77 -9.64 -9.05
C LEU A 118 -13.38 -10.10 -10.38
N GLY A 119 -12.88 -11.19 -10.95
CA GLY A 119 -13.14 -11.54 -12.35
C GLY A 119 -12.59 -10.48 -13.31
N GLU A 120 -12.70 -10.74 -14.61
CA GLU A 120 -12.23 -9.80 -15.65
C GLU A 120 -12.94 -8.44 -15.54
N GLY A 121 -14.27 -8.46 -15.39
CA GLY A 121 -15.07 -7.25 -15.27
C GLY A 121 -14.74 -6.41 -14.02
N GLY A 122 -14.35 -7.03 -12.91
CA GLY A 122 -13.89 -6.30 -11.72
C GLY A 122 -12.50 -5.70 -11.90
N VAL A 123 -11.59 -6.40 -12.60
CA VAL A 123 -10.29 -5.85 -12.97
C VAL A 123 -10.48 -4.65 -13.91
N GLU A 124 -11.39 -4.72 -14.87
CA GLU A 124 -11.74 -3.61 -15.76
C GLU A 124 -12.36 -2.43 -15.01
N ALA A 125 -13.25 -2.68 -14.04
CA ALA A 125 -13.84 -1.61 -13.24
C ALA A 125 -12.80 -0.83 -12.42
N VAL A 126 -11.71 -1.50 -11.98
CA VAL A 126 -10.64 -0.89 -11.18
C VAL A 126 -9.56 -0.25 -12.05
N TYR A 127 -9.18 -0.88 -13.17
CA TYR A 127 -8.02 -0.47 -13.97
C TYR A 127 -8.35 0.06 -15.38
N GLY A 128 -9.59 -0.08 -15.86
CA GLY A 128 -9.98 0.24 -17.23
C GLY A 128 -9.94 1.73 -17.60
N GLY A 129 -9.89 2.63 -16.60
CA GLY A 129 -9.79 4.07 -16.82
C GLY A 129 -8.39 4.56 -17.23
N ALA A 130 -7.37 3.70 -17.19
CA ALA A 130 -6.01 4.07 -17.60
C ALA A 130 -5.88 3.98 -19.14
N THR A 131 -5.85 5.15 -19.80
CA THR A 131 -5.39 5.43 -21.19
C THR A 131 -5.33 4.30 -22.24
N THR A 132 -6.01 4.51 -23.37
CA THR A 132 -6.07 3.65 -24.56
C THR A 132 -4.80 3.68 -25.43
N THR A 133 -3.74 2.97 -25.05
CA THR A 133 -2.58 2.70 -25.92
C THR A 133 -2.38 1.18 -26.11
N VAL A 134 -1.69 0.76 -27.18
CA VAL A 134 -1.38 -0.68 -27.42
C VAL A 134 -0.53 -1.27 -26.29
N GLU A 135 0.35 -0.46 -25.68
CA GLU A 135 1.07 -0.84 -24.46
C GLU A 135 0.11 -1.09 -23.29
N PHE A 136 -1.00 -0.35 -23.22
CA PHE A 136 -2.03 -0.55 -22.21
C PHE A 136 -2.83 -1.85 -22.40
N GLU A 137 -3.07 -2.30 -23.63
CA GLU A 137 -3.77 -3.58 -23.87
C GLU A 137 -2.97 -4.77 -23.34
N ARG A 138 -1.65 -4.77 -23.56
CA ARG A 138 -0.76 -5.79 -22.99
C ARG A 138 -0.71 -5.72 -21.47
N VAL A 139 -0.60 -4.51 -20.92
CA VAL A 139 -0.63 -4.30 -19.46
C VAL A 139 -1.97 -4.75 -18.86
N ARG A 140 -3.09 -4.53 -19.56
CA ARG A 140 -4.43 -4.98 -19.15
C ARG A 140 -4.53 -6.50 -19.14
N ALA A 141 -4.05 -7.19 -20.19
CA ALA A 141 -4.02 -8.65 -20.20
C ALA A 141 -3.22 -9.20 -19.01
N ASP A 142 -2.03 -8.65 -18.77
CA ASP A 142 -1.20 -9.05 -17.63
C ASP A 142 -1.89 -8.77 -16.27
N LEU A 143 -2.68 -7.69 -16.14
CA LEU A 143 -3.47 -7.40 -14.94
C LEU A 143 -4.62 -8.38 -14.73
N VAL A 144 -5.30 -8.76 -15.81
CA VAL A 144 -6.38 -9.75 -15.79
C VAL A 144 -5.83 -11.10 -15.36
N ASP A 145 -4.77 -11.58 -16.01
CA ASP A 145 -4.12 -12.84 -15.68
C ASP A 145 -3.66 -12.89 -14.21
N TYR A 146 -3.24 -11.74 -13.68
CA TYR A 146 -2.74 -11.62 -12.31
C TYR A 146 -3.86 -11.50 -11.24
N LEU A 147 -5.01 -10.89 -11.54
CA LEU A 147 -6.01 -10.50 -10.52
C LEU A 147 -7.40 -11.10 -10.70
N ALA A 148 -7.76 -11.53 -11.90
CA ALA A 148 -9.14 -11.89 -12.19
C ALA A 148 -9.60 -13.15 -11.45
N SER A 149 -8.71 -14.14 -11.34
CA SER A 149 -9.03 -15.45 -10.75
C SER A 149 -8.60 -15.59 -9.29
N ASP A 150 -7.65 -14.76 -8.85
CA ASP A 150 -7.09 -14.86 -7.51
C ASP A 150 -7.82 -13.93 -6.54
N PRO A 151 -8.04 -14.38 -5.29
CA PRO A 151 -8.75 -13.57 -4.31
C PRO A 151 -7.90 -12.39 -3.83
N VAL A 152 -8.50 -11.20 -3.85
CA VAL A 152 -7.99 -9.98 -3.21
C VAL A 152 -8.73 -9.74 -1.90
N GLU A 153 -8.15 -8.95 -1.01
CA GLU A 153 -8.82 -8.53 0.22
C GLU A 153 -9.05 -7.02 0.20
N VAL A 154 -10.33 -6.62 0.23
CA VAL A 154 -10.76 -5.23 0.14
C VAL A 154 -11.08 -4.70 1.52
N TRP A 155 -10.59 -3.50 1.84
CA TRP A 155 -10.84 -2.81 3.10
C TRP A 155 -11.55 -1.49 2.86
N LEU A 156 -12.69 -1.29 3.52
CA LEU A 156 -13.31 0.02 3.66
C LEU A 156 -12.73 0.69 4.89
N LEU A 157 -12.19 1.89 4.69
CA LEU A 157 -11.58 2.64 5.76
C LEU A 157 -12.41 3.84 6.18
N SER A 158 -12.31 4.17 7.46
CA SER A 158 -12.72 5.46 8.03
C SER A 158 -11.57 6.08 8.82
N GLY A 159 -11.84 7.23 9.43
CA GLY A 159 -10.88 7.98 10.23
C GLY A 159 -10.85 9.45 9.84
N ARG A 160 -10.17 10.24 10.67
CA ARG A 160 -9.98 11.68 10.43
C ARG A 160 -8.69 11.98 9.66
N GLN A 161 -7.96 10.96 9.24
CA GLN A 161 -6.68 11.09 8.54
C GLN A 161 -6.90 11.47 7.07
N ASP A 162 -5.98 12.28 6.53
CA ASP A 162 -5.98 12.67 5.12
C ASP A 162 -5.71 11.45 4.21
N PRO A 163 -6.53 11.19 3.18
CA PRO A 163 -6.31 10.11 2.22
C PRO A 163 -4.93 10.10 1.55
N CYS A 164 -4.24 11.25 1.41
CA CYS A 164 -2.90 11.28 0.82
C CYS A 164 -1.89 10.40 1.59
N VAL A 165 -2.08 10.23 2.89
CA VAL A 165 -1.24 9.38 3.76
C VAL A 165 -1.30 7.91 3.30
N LEU A 166 -2.41 7.45 2.72
CA LEU A 166 -2.51 6.11 2.15
C LEU A 166 -1.67 5.97 0.87
N GLN A 167 -1.56 7.01 0.06
CA GLN A 167 -0.68 7.00 -1.11
C GLN A 167 0.80 6.98 -0.71
N TRP A 168 1.17 7.68 0.38
CA TRP A 168 2.51 7.59 0.95
C TRP A 168 2.78 6.17 1.47
N TRP A 169 1.87 5.62 2.27
CA TRP A 169 1.93 4.24 2.77
C TRP A 169 2.11 3.22 1.65
N LYS A 170 1.31 3.28 0.58
CA LYS A 170 1.41 2.41 -0.60
C LYS A 170 2.80 2.50 -1.24
N THR A 171 3.34 3.71 -1.34
CA THR A 171 4.69 3.95 -1.88
C THR A 171 5.76 3.28 -1.00
N TYR A 172 5.70 3.42 0.32
CA TYR A 172 6.63 2.74 1.23
C TYR A 172 6.48 1.21 1.20
N VAL A 173 5.26 0.68 1.12
CA VAL A 173 5.03 -0.77 0.95
C VAL A 173 5.75 -1.29 -0.30
N ARG A 174 5.62 -0.56 -1.42
CA ARG A 174 6.26 -0.93 -2.70
C ARG A 174 7.79 -0.95 -2.61
N HIS A 175 8.41 0.03 -1.98
CA HIS A 175 9.88 0.13 -1.93
C HIS A 175 10.52 -0.68 -0.81
N MET A 176 9.78 -0.96 0.26
CA MET A 176 10.34 -1.57 1.45
C MET A 176 9.92 -3.02 1.66
N LEU A 177 8.73 -3.44 1.25
CA LEU A 177 8.22 -4.79 1.52
C LEU A 177 8.24 -5.69 0.29
N LEU A 178 8.16 -5.12 -0.90
CA LEU A 178 8.26 -5.88 -2.14
C LEU A 178 9.72 -6.15 -2.48
N ASP A 179 10.06 -7.41 -2.75
CA ASP A 179 11.39 -7.83 -3.18
C ASP A 179 11.38 -8.13 -4.68
N ARG A 180 11.51 -7.08 -5.50
CA ARG A 180 11.44 -7.22 -6.95
C ARG A 180 12.69 -7.88 -7.49
N LYS A 181 12.53 -8.98 -8.22
CA LYS A 181 13.59 -9.53 -9.06
C LYS A 181 13.63 -8.79 -10.40
N PRO A 182 14.82 -8.60 -11.01
CA PRO A 182 14.93 -8.11 -12.37
C PRO A 182 14.05 -8.94 -13.33
N GLY A 183 13.22 -8.27 -14.14
CA GLY A 183 12.29 -8.91 -15.07
C GLY A 183 10.90 -9.22 -14.52
N GLU A 184 10.63 -8.99 -13.23
CA GLU A 184 9.28 -9.14 -12.68
C GLU A 184 8.34 -8.02 -13.14
N TYR A 185 7.07 -8.40 -13.34
CA TYR A 185 6.02 -7.55 -13.87
C TYR A 185 5.90 -6.19 -13.13
N LEU A 186 5.89 -5.10 -13.90
CA LEU A 186 6.03 -3.73 -13.39
C LEU A 186 4.92 -3.30 -12.42
N LEU A 187 3.71 -3.86 -12.55
CA LEU A 187 2.53 -3.55 -11.72
C LEU A 187 2.30 -4.54 -10.56
N ARG A 188 3.21 -5.51 -10.35
CA ARG A 188 3.26 -6.26 -9.09
C ARG A 188 3.60 -5.28 -7.97
N ASN A 189 2.57 -4.97 -7.19
CA ASN A 189 2.60 -4.19 -5.97
C ASN A 189 1.72 -4.93 -4.97
N LEU A 190 2.05 -4.88 -3.69
CA LEU A 190 1.34 -5.66 -2.67
C LEU A 190 -0.07 -5.11 -2.37
N VAL A 191 -0.27 -3.81 -2.59
CA VAL A 191 -1.48 -3.09 -2.23
C VAL A 191 -1.88 -2.09 -3.31
N HIS A 192 -3.17 -1.79 -3.37
CA HIS A 192 -3.72 -0.69 -4.15
C HIS A 192 -4.54 0.24 -3.25
N VAL A 193 -4.46 1.54 -3.53
CA VAL A 193 -5.25 2.59 -2.89
C VAL A 193 -6.17 3.09 -3.98
N CYS A 194 -7.47 2.98 -3.74
CA CYS A 194 -8.50 3.36 -4.69
C CYS A 194 -8.87 4.83 -4.54
N ASP A 195 -9.03 5.51 -5.67
CA ASP A 195 -9.46 6.89 -5.77
C ASP A 195 -10.52 7.07 -6.88
N GLY A 196 -11.63 7.73 -6.52
CA GLY A 196 -12.69 8.03 -7.48
C GLY A 196 -13.53 6.80 -7.87
N PRO A 197 -13.70 6.48 -9.17
CA PRO A 197 -14.65 5.46 -9.64
C PRO A 197 -14.38 4.04 -9.14
N ASP A 198 -13.12 3.64 -8.99
CA ASP A 198 -12.74 2.29 -8.52
C ASP A 198 -13.15 2.07 -7.05
N ALA A 199 -13.02 3.11 -6.22
CA ALA A 199 -13.43 3.09 -4.82
C ALA A 199 -14.95 2.89 -4.68
N ALA A 200 -15.75 3.50 -5.57
CA ALA A 200 -17.20 3.36 -5.55
C ALA A 200 -17.64 1.92 -5.89
N TYR A 201 -17.03 1.32 -6.91
CA TYR A 201 -17.27 -0.06 -7.30
C TYR A 201 -16.96 -1.04 -6.15
N LEU A 202 -15.76 -0.93 -5.57
CA LEU A 202 -15.33 -1.82 -4.49
C LEU A 202 -16.13 -1.60 -3.19
N ALA A 203 -16.51 -0.37 -2.88
CA ALA A 203 -17.40 -0.10 -1.74
C ALA A 203 -18.78 -0.75 -1.94
N GLY A 204 -19.28 -0.83 -3.18
CA GLY A 204 -20.48 -1.59 -3.53
C GLY A 204 -20.34 -3.08 -3.22
N LEU A 205 -19.21 -3.69 -3.56
CA LEU A 205 -18.93 -5.10 -3.25
C LEU A 205 -18.86 -5.39 -1.75
N LEU A 206 -18.44 -4.41 -0.94
CA LEU A 206 -18.39 -4.54 0.52
C LEU A 206 -19.74 -4.37 1.21
N ARG A 207 -20.64 -3.58 0.62
CA ARG A 207 -21.98 -3.28 1.16
C ARG A 207 -23.07 -4.23 0.65
N GLY A 208 -22.74 -5.09 -0.33
CA GLY A 208 -23.59 -6.17 -0.84
C GLY A 208 -23.87 -7.25 0.18
#